data_AF-A0A1M3QWR9-F1
#
_entry.id   AF-A0A1M3QWR9-F1
#
_cell.length_a   1.000
_cell.length_b   1.000
_cell.length_c   1.000
_cell.angle_alpha   90.00
_cell.angle_beta   90.00
_cell.angle_gamma   90.00
#
_symmetry.space_group_name_H-M   'P 1'
#
loop_
_entity.id
_entity.type
_entity.pdbx_description
1 polymer ?
#
loop_
_entity_poly.entity_id
_entity_poly.type
_entity_poly.pdbx_seq_one_letter_code
_entity_poly.pdbx_strand_id
1 'polypeptide(L)'
;MQLSDSLDEQMKAKIDYNGAILTKLYNDSLKILRIPVTGSAIENEFVLLRIEEDGKILEGRIVEIEQISDLQDDKINNPDNAITGTSLYPTTSNGRINMQHINGTHIFQSTIINGYINEWHKNELLSARVEEDIDVYPIKPAAYKVLPEVVITASSGGGGGYSYTSWYSLGSFFYGSSVAGGSNSYTGSSISAYYSSANGSSSTSAGGGNAKHETKDNYIREDKPMLVDFELLPEDVIDVNIYLRCFDLLPDAGANCSIELFTDIPVDGKPMAGFDVQTGSPGHTFLQISKSSNGQRITQNIGFYPASPFKTLLTTAPIDGVFADNQYHEFNASLKMTISAEQLKIVIDQIKRVARYPKYDIDDYNCTDFALNVFNSVRGINILEIPKLDIPQTMNPYGSNTPQGVYLKLKEMKSKNSTEANNITIPGAKGYAGQSHGSCN
;
A
#
# COMPACT_ATOMS: atom_id res chain seq x y z
N MET A 1 -17.93 18.09 -25.55
CA MET A 1 -18.35 16.86 -26.25
C MET A 1 -19.62 16.38 -25.59
N GLN A 2 -20.71 16.13 -26.34
CA GLN A 2 -21.87 15.43 -25.79
C GLN A 2 -21.71 13.94 -26.07
N LEU A 3 -22.06 13.11 -25.09
CA LEU A 3 -21.95 11.65 -25.19
C LEU A 3 -22.74 11.10 -26.38
N SER A 4 -23.97 11.59 -26.54
CA SER A 4 -24.88 11.24 -27.63
C SER A 4 -24.34 11.52 -29.02
N ASP A 5 -23.40 12.47 -29.16
CA ASP A 5 -22.83 12.83 -30.46
C ASP A 5 -21.62 11.97 -30.81
N SER A 6 -21.09 11.25 -29.81
CA SER A 6 -19.83 10.54 -29.90
C SER A 6 -20.00 9.02 -30.01
N LEU A 7 -21.17 8.50 -29.64
CA LEU A 7 -21.57 7.10 -29.80
C LEU A 7 -22.19 6.87 -31.18
N ASP A 8 -22.06 5.65 -31.73
CA ASP A 8 -22.86 5.24 -32.88
C ASP A 8 -24.33 4.99 -32.48
N GLU A 9 -25.24 4.95 -33.47
CA GLU A 9 -26.69 4.80 -33.23
C GLU A 9 -27.04 3.47 -32.53
N GLN A 10 -26.28 2.40 -32.79
CA GLN A 10 -26.52 1.10 -32.19
C GLN A 10 -26.16 1.12 -30.70
N MET A 11 -25.06 1.76 -30.33
CA MET A 11 -24.63 1.90 -28.95
C MET A 11 -25.53 2.86 -28.19
N LYS A 12 -25.93 3.99 -28.79
CA LYS A 12 -26.91 4.93 -28.17
C LYS A 12 -28.18 4.24 -27.71
N ALA A 13 -28.72 3.33 -28.52
CA ALA A 13 -29.94 2.60 -28.21
C ALA A 13 -29.77 1.59 -27.05
N LYS A 14 -28.53 1.23 -26.71
CA LYS A 14 -28.22 0.27 -25.65
C LYS A 14 -27.75 0.91 -24.35
N ILE A 15 -27.43 2.21 -24.30
CA ILE A 15 -26.95 2.82 -23.05
C ILE A 15 -28.06 2.88 -21.99
N ASP A 16 -27.78 2.34 -20.79
CA ASP A 16 -28.63 2.50 -19.61
C ASP A 16 -28.07 3.61 -18.70
N TYR A 17 -28.59 4.82 -18.92
CA TYR A 17 -28.24 5.99 -18.11
C TYR A 17 -28.69 5.88 -16.64
N ASN A 18 -29.73 5.10 -16.35
CA ASN A 18 -30.25 4.96 -14.99
C ASN A 18 -29.38 4.03 -14.14
N GLY A 19 -28.63 3.14 -14.78
CA GLY A 19 -27.62 2.30 -14.14
C GLY A 19 -26.25 2.95 -13.97
N ALA A 20 -26.10 4.24 -14.31
CA ALA A 20 -24.81 4.91 -14.28
C ALA A 20 -24.21 5.02 -12.85
N ILE A 21 -22.89 4.86 -12.76
CA ILE A 21 -22.12 4.84 -11.53
C ILE A 21 -21.00 5.87 -11.62
N LEU A 22 -20.98 6.82 -10.70
CA LEU A 22 -20.00 7.89 -10.59
C LEU A 22 -18.97 7.58 -9.50
N THR A 23 -17.72 7.48 -9.91
CA THR A 23 -16.56 7.36 -9.05
C THR A 23 -15.88 8.70 -8.88
N LYS A 24 -15.84 9.20 -7.64
CA LYS A 24 -15.12 10.42 -7.26
C LYS A 24 -13.75 10.05 -6.70
N LEU A 25 -12.68 10.58 -7.29
CA LEU A 25 -11.33 10.42 -6.75
C LEU A 25 -11.06 11.48 -5.68
N TYR A 26 -10.21 11.18 -4.69
CA TYR A 26 -10.03 11.97 -3.46
C TYR A 26 -9.50 13.41 -3.65
N ASN A 27 -9.15 13.82 -4.87
CA ASN A 27 -8.74 15.19 -5.19
C ASN A 27 -9.83 16.03 -5.88
N ASP A 28 -11.11 15.59 -5.86
CA ASP A 28 -12.37 16.23 -6.32
C ASP A 28 -12.44 16.71 -7.79
N SER A 29 -11.29 16.88 -8.45
CA SER A 29 -11.16 17.43 -9.80
C SER A 29 -11.37 16.39 -10.90
N LEU A 30 -11.19 15.10 -10.59
CA LEU A 30 -11.39 14.01 -11.54
C LEU A 30 -12.52 13.08 -11.12
N LYS A 31 -13.49 12.94 -12.03
CA LYS A 31 -14.64 12.06 -11.88
C LYS A 31 -14.62 11.03 -13.01
N ILE A 32 -14.95 9.79 -12.68
CA ILE A 32 -15.10 8.71 -13.66
C ILE A 32 -16.54 8.24 -13.63
N LEU A 33 -17.21 8.23 -14.79
CA LEU A 33 -18.59 7.78 -14.93
C LEU A 33 -18.61 6.47 -15.72
N ARG A 34 -19.17 5.42 -15.14
CA ARG A 34 -19.47 4.15 -15.80
C ARG A 34 -20.94 4.09 -16.15
N ILE A 35 -21.25 3.75 -17.38
CA ILE A 35 -22.62 3.66 -17.86
C ILE A 35 -22.84 2.26 -18.45
N PRO A 36 -23.74 1.45 -17.89
CA PRO A 36 -23.97 0.10 -18.36
C PRO A 36 -24.56 0.05 -19.76
N VAL A 37 -24.29 -1.06 -20.45
CA VAL A 37 -24.94 -1.40 -21.72
C VAL A 37 -26.09 -2.38 -21.45
N THR A 38 -27.27 -2.04 -21.92
CA THR A 38 -28.52 -2.80 -21.78
C THR A 38 -28.34 -4.20 -22.34
N GLY A 39 -28.72 -5.20 -21.55
CA GLY A 39 -28.58 -6.61 -21.92
C GLY A 39 -27.24 -7.24 -21.55
N SER A 40 -26.31 -6.46 -20.99
CA SER A 40 -25.07 -6.94 -20.41
C SER A 40 -24.98 -6.57 -18.92
N ALA A 41 -24.18 -7.33 -18.17
CA ALA A 41 -23.84 -6.95 -16.80
C ALA A 41 -22.81 -5.81 -16.85
N ILE A 42 -22.89 -4.85 -15.92
CA ILE A 42 -22.00 -3.66 -15.94
C ILE A 42 -20.52 -4.04 -15.76
N GLU A 43 -20.23 -5.17 -15.11
CA GLU A 43 -18.89 -5.73 -15.02
C GLU A 43 -18.35 -6.23 -16.36
N ASN A 44 -19.22 -6.57 -17.32
CA ASN A 44 -18.84 -7.16 -18.61
C ASN A 44 -18.88 -6.15 -19.75
N GLU A 45 -19.80 -5.19 -19.76
CA GLU A 45 -19.88 -4.20 -20.84
C GLU A 45 -20.37 -2.85 -20.34
N PHE A 46 -19.56 -1.82 -20.55
CA PHE A 46 -19.87 -0.47 -20.08
C PHE A 46 -19.16 0.61 -20.91
N VAL A 47 -19.77 1.79 -20.94
CA VAL A 47 -19.13 3.03 -21.37
C VAL A 47 -18.45 3.66 -20.16
N LEU A 48 -17.17 3.97 -20.29
CA LEU A 48 -16.35 4.61 -19.26
C LEU A 48 -15.97 6.02 -19.70
N LEU A 49 -16.34 7.03 -18.90
CA LEU A 49 -16.07 8.44 -19.19
C LEU A 49 -15.19 9.05 -18.12
N ARG A 50 -14.20 9.82 -18.53
CA ARG A 50 -13.46 10.76 -17.67
C ARG A 50 -14.10 12.14 -17.81
N ILE A 51 -14.58 12.70 -16.71
CA ILE A 51 -15.32 13.98 -16.71
C ILE A 51 -14.70 14.97 -15.73
N GLU A 52 -14.74 16.26 -16.08
CA GLU A 52 -14.38 17.38 -15.19
C GLU A 52 -15.48 17.63 -14.14
N GLU A 53 -15.20 18.51 -13.18
CA GLU A 53 -16.13 18.85 -12.10
C GLU A 53 -17.50 19.34 -12.62
N ASP A 54 -17.48 20.10 -13.72
CA ASP A 54 -18.63 20.69 -14.42
C ASP A 54 -19.38 19.69 -15.34
N GLY A 55 -18.92 18.44 -15.40
CA GLY A 55 -19.52 17.38 -16.22
C GLY A 55 -19.02 17.35 -17.67
N LYS A 56 -18.05 18.19 -18.04
CA LYS A 56 -17.43 18.13 -19.38
C LYS A 56 -16.69 16.81 -19.56
N ILE A 57 -17.06 16.08 -20.62
CA ILE A 57 -16.40 14.84 -21.02
C ILE A 57 -15.02 15.19 -21.58
N LEU A 58 -13.98 14.67 -20.93
CA LEU A 58 -12.60 14.73 -21.38
C LEU A 58 -12.29 13.60 -22.34
N GLU A 59 -12.72 12.40 -21.99
CA GLU A 59 -12.35 11.18 -22.69
C GLU A 59 -13.37 10.07 -22.44
N GLY A 60 -13.54 9.17 -23.42
CA GLY A 60 -14.49 8.06 -23.33
C GLY A 60 -13.93 6.76 -23.91
N ARG A 61 -14.37 5.65 -23.33
CA ARG A 61 -14.06 4.27 -23.75
C ARG A 61 -15.33 3.42 -23.75
N ILE A 62 -15.39 2.46 -24.67
CA ILE A 62 -16.29 1.31 -24.57
C ILE A 62 -15.41 0.14 -24.13
N VAL A 63 -15.77 -0.49 -23.03
CA VAL A 63 -15.03 -1.60 -22.43
C VAL A 63 -15.91 -2.84 -22.43
N GLU A 64 -15.42 -3.90 -23.04
CA GLU A 64 -16.05 -5.22 -23.12
C GLU A 64 -15.10 -6.24 -22.49
N ILE A 65 -15.58 -6.96 -21.47
CA ILE A 65 -14.86 -7.98 -20.74
C ILE A 65 -15.67 -9.27 -20.80
N GLU A 66 -15.08 -10.31 -21.36
CA GLU A 66 -15.62 -11.66 -21.41
C GLU A 66 -14.84 -12.54 -20.44
N GLN A 67 -15.51 -13.08 -19.43
CA GLN A 67 -14.92 -14.11 -18.57
C GLN A 67 -15.10 -15.48 -19.22
N ILE A 68 -13.99 -16.20 -19.41
CA ILE A 68 -14.01 -17.57 -19.94
C ILE A 68 -14.04 -18.53 -18.76
N SER A 69 -15.20 -19.15 -18.52
CA SER A 69 -15.43 -20.14 -17.45
C SER A 69 -14.70 -21.47 -17.67
N ASP A 70 -14.12 -21.69 -18.84
CA ASP A 70 -13.76 -23.02 -19.35
C ASP A 70 -12.33 -23.46 -19.03
N LEU A 71 -11.52 -22.61 -18.42
CA LEU A 71 -10.40 -23.12 -17.63
C LEU A 71 -11.00 -23.59 -16.31
N GLN A 72 -11.50 -24.84 -16.32
CA GLN A 72 -11.74 -25.64 -15.12
C GLN A 72 -10.42 -25.68 -14.33
N ASP A 73 -10.21 -24.64 -13.54
CA ASP A 73 -9.36 -24.66 -12.36
C ASP A 73 -9.72 -25.93 -11.58
N ASP A 74 -8.70 -26.66 -11.12
CA ASP A 74 -8.64 -27.99 -10.49
C ASP A 74 -9.66 -28.29 -9.36
N LYS A 75 -10.95 -27.99 -9.57
CA LYS A 75 -12.05 -28.17 -8.62
C LYS A 75 -12.37 -29.63 -8.34
N ILE A 76 -11.87 -30.56 -9.15
CA ILE A 76 -12.26 -31.97 -9.11
C ILE A 76 -11.21 -32.87 -8.44
N ASN A 77 -9.95 -32.44 -8.30
CA ASN A 77 -8.88 -33.34 -7.83
C ASN A 77 -8.25 -32.98 -6.47
N ASN A 78 -8.72 -31.92 -5.79
CA ASN A 78 -8.30 -31.65 -4.42
C ASN A 78 -9.40 -32.08 -3.42
N PRO A 79 -9.30 -33.28 -2.78
CA PRO A 79 -10.33 -33.81 -1.88
C PRO A 79 -10.57 -32.94 -0.64
N ASP A 80 -9.68 -32.01 -0.32
CA ASP A 80 -9.80 -31.15 0.86
C ASP A 80 -10.85 -30.03 0.71
N ASN A 81 -11.30 -29.73 -0.53
CA ASN A 81 -12.28 -28.67 -0.79
C ASN A 81 -13.75 -29.10 -0.61
N ALA A 82 -14.03 -30.38 -0.34
CA ALA A 82 -15.39 -30.89 -0.19
C ALA A 82 -16.03 -30.62 1.18
N ILE A 83 -15.24 -30.17 2.18
CA ILE A 83 -15.66 -30.21 3.59
C ILE A 83 -16.22 -28.86 4.11
N THR A 84 -15.90 -27.71 3.49
CA THR A 84 -16.27 -26.39 4.05
C THR A 84 -17.18 -25.53 3.19
N GLY A 85 -17.42 -25.87 1.92
CA GLY A 85 -18.33 -25.10 1.04
C GLY A 85 -17.88 -23.67 0.72
N THR A 86 -16.71 -23.25 1.19
CA THR A 86 -16.12 -21.94 0.95
C THR A 86 -14.76 -22.13 0.27
N SER A 87 -14.68 -21.77 -1.02
CA SER A 87 -13.40 -21.71 -1.74
C SER A 87 -12.56 -20.61 -1.12
N LEU A 88 -11.49 -20.99 -0.41
CA LEU A 88 -10.51 -20.06 0.18
C LEU A 88 -9.59 -19.43 -0.88
N TYR A 89 -9.63 -19.90 -2.12
CA TYR A 89 -8.81 -19.37 -3.22
C TYR A 89 -9.60 -18.33 -4.02
N PRO A 90 -9.05 -17.11 -4.23
CA PRO A 90 -9.65 -16.15 -5.15
C PRO A 90 -9.68 -16.77 -6.54
N THR A 91 -10.87 -16.88 -7.12
CA THR A 91 -11.02 -17.39 -8.49
C THR A 91 -10.23 -16.49 -9.43
N THR A 92 -9.21 -17.04 -10.06
CA THR A 92 -8.47 -16.37 -11.12
C THR A 92 -9.41 -16.19 -12.31
N SER A 93 -9.58 -14.96 -12.82
CA SER A 93 -10.32 -14.76 -14.07
C SER A 93 -9.39 -14.96 -15.24
N ASN A 94 -9.72 -15.94 -16.07
CA ASN A 94 -9.26 -15.97 -17.45
C ASN A 94 -10.36 -15.40 -18.33
N GLY A 95 -9.98 -14.73 -19.41
CA GLY A 95 -10.95 -14.02 -20.21
C GLY A 95 -10.37 -13.28 -21.38
N ARG A 96 -11.16 -12.36 -21.92
CA ARG A 96 -10.78 -11.44 -22.96
C ARG A 96 -11.29 -10.06 -22.61
N ILE A 97 -10.53 -9.05 -23.01
CA ILE A 97 -10.94 -7.67 -22.98
C ILE A 97 -10.83 -7.10 -24.39
N ASN A 98 -11.85 -6.35 -24.77
CA ASN A 98 -11.87 -5.51 -25.95
C ASN A 98 -12.12 -4.07 -25.50
N MET A 99 -11.33 -3.14 -25.99
CA MET A 99 -11.45 -1.73 -25.65
C MET A 99 -11.45 -0.87 -26.89
N GLN A 100 -12.41 0.05 -26.94
CA GLN A 100 -12.61 0.95 -28.06
C GLN A 100 -12.72 2.39 -27.56
N HIS A 101 -12.39 3.35 -28.41
CA HIS A 101 -12.83 4.71 -28.23
C HIS A 101 -14.35 4.78 -28.36
N ILE A 102 -14.94 5.84 -27.80
CA ILE A 102 -16.39 6.01 -27.79
C ILE A 102 -17.02 6.10 -29.19
N ASN A 103 -16.24 6.48 -30.20
CA ASN A 103 -16.63 6.53 -31.60
C ASN A 103 -16.50 5.17 -32.32
N GLY A 104 -16.28 4.08 -31.59
CA GLY A 104 -16.10 2.72 -32.13
C GLY A 104 -14.71 2.44 -32.71
N THR A 105 -13.76 3.38 -32.60
CA THR A 105 -12.38 3.11 -33.05
C THR A 105 -11.71 2.15 -32.07
N HIS A 106 -11.36 0.96 -32.56
CA HIS A 106 -10.68 -0.06 -31.76
C HIS A 106 -9.35 0.45 -31.18
N ILE A 107 -9.10 0.18 -29.89
CA ILE A 107 -7.84 0.49 -29.21
C ILE A 107 -7.01 -0.78 -29.10
N PHE A 108 -7.50 -1.79 -28.38
CA PHE A 108 -6.84 -3.08 -28.28
C PHE A 108 -7.81 -4.21 -27.92
N GLN A 109 -7.38 -5.43 -28.21
CA GLN A 109 -8.00 -6.65 -27.74
C GLN A 109 -6.91 -7.51 -27.10
N SER A 110 -7.17 -8.02 -25.89
CA SER A 110 -6.21 -8.81 -25.13
C SER A 110 -6.85 -9.99 -24.44
N THR A 111 -6.09 -11.05 -24.23
CA THR A 111 -6.44 -12.07 -23.24
C THR A 111 -6.21 -11.53 -21.83
N ILE A 112 -7.07 -11.97 -20.91
CA ILE A 112 -6.90 -11.86 -19.47
C ILE A 112 -6.42 -13.21 -18.97
N ILE A 113 -5.26 -13.27 -18.32
CA ILE A 113 -4.74 -14.50 -17.71
C ILE A 113 -4.55 -14.25 -16.22
N ASN A 114 -5.24 -15.00 -15.37
CA ASN A 114 -5.22 -14.82 -13.92
C ASN A 114 -5.49 -13.37 -13.47
N GLY A 115 -6.37 -12.66 -14.17
CA GLY A 115 -6.67 -11.24 -13.92
C GLY A 115 -5.73 -10.25 -14.61
N TYR A 116 -4.64 -10.69 -15.24
CA TYR A 116 -3.69 -9.82 -15.95
C TYR A 116 -4.09 -9.60 -17.40
N ILE A 117 -4.17 -8.33 -17.84
CA ILE A 117 -4.43 -7.97 -19.24
C ILE A 117 -3.10 -8.02 -20.00
N ASN A 118 -2.87 -9.10 -20.73
CA ASN A 118 -1.58 -9.37 -21.39
C ASN A 118 -1.02 -8.18 -22.19
N GLU A 119 -1.84 -7.43 -22.92
CA GLU A 119 -1.42 -6.25 -23.69
C GLU A 119 -0.67 -5.21 -22.84
N TRP A 120 -1.09 -5.00 -21.59
CA TRP A 120 -0.47 -4.02 -20.70
C TRP A 120 0.85 -4.52 -20.10
N HIS A 121 1.13 -5.82 -20.19
CA HIS A 121 2.30 -6.48 -19.61
C HIS A 121 3.31 -7.02 -20.64
N LYS A 122 3.09 -6.79 -21.95
CA LYS A 122 3.95 -7.33 -23.01
C LYS A 122 5.42 -6.89 -22.90
N ASN A 123 5.70 -5.73 -22.30
CA ASN A 123 7.06 -5.21 -22.17
C ASN A 123 7.82 -5.68 -20.93
N GLU A 124 7.13 -6.12 -19.87
CA GLU A 124 7.79 -6.59 -18.63
C GLU A 124 8.26 -8.06 -18.74
N LEU A 125 7.61 -8.85 -19.59
CA LEU A 125 8.02 -10.25 -19.84
C LEU A 125 9.20 -10.36 -20.81
N LEU A 126 9.51 -9.32 -21.59
CA LEU A 126 10.68 -9.28 -22.47
C LEU A 126 11.96 -8.90 -21.72
N SER A 127 11.89 -8.06 -20.68
CA SER A 127 13.04 -7.74 -19.82
C SER A 127 13.38 -8.85 -18.83
N ALA A 128 12.43 -9.73 -18.48
CA ALA A 128 12.70 -10.93 -17.68
C ALA A 128 13.17 -12.16 -18.51
N ARG A 129 13.14 -12.06 -19.85
CA ARG A 129 13.57 -13.11 -20.79
C ARG A 129 14.58 -12.60 -21.83
N VAL A 130 15.40 -11.63 -21.47
CA VAL A 130 16.68 -11.51 -22.19
C VAL A 130 17.59 -12.59 -21.60
N GLU A 131 17.58 -13.77 -22.22
CA GLU A 131 18.80 -14.56 -22.33
C GLU A 131 19.81 -13.66 -23.07
N GLU A 132 20.52 -12.81 -22.34
CA GLU A 132 21.78 -12.31 -22.84
C GLU A 132 22.71 -13.51 -22.85
N ASP A 133 23.00 -14.02 -24.05
CA ASP A 133 24.18 -14.81 -24.35
C ASP A 133 25.42 -13.99 -23.93
N ILE A 134 25.68 -13.93 -22.63
CA ILE A 134 26.99 -13.57 -22.11
C ILE A 134 27.84 -14.81 -22.34
N ASP A 135 28.73 -14.73 -23.32
CA ASP A 135 29.85 -15.66 -23.52
C ASP A 135 30.75 -15.62 -22.26
N VAL A 136 30.33 -16.30 -21.19
CA VAL A 136 31.13 -16.54 -20.01
C VAL A 136 32.11 -17.65 -20.36
N TYR A 137 33.31 -17.27 -20.77
CA TYR A 137 34.44 -18.19 -20.81
C TYR A 137 34.55 -18.92 -19.46
N PRO A 138 34.55 -20.27 -19.43
CA PRO A 138 34.51 -21.00 -18.18
C PRO A 138 35.83 -20.80 -17.43
N ILE A 139 35.80 -19.96 -16.40
CA ILE A 139 36.73 -20.07 -15.29
C ILE A 139 36.41 -21.41 -14.63
N LYS A 140 37.38 -22.33 -14.65
CA LYS A 140 37.31 -23.65 -14.01
C LYS A 140 36.59 -23.55 -12.65
N PRO A 141 35.40 -24.16 -12.48
CA PRO A 141 34.68 -24.08 -11.21
C PRO A 141 35.46 -24.79 -10.11
N ALA A 142 35.56 -24.16 -8.94
CA ALA A 142 35.85 -24.88 -7.72
C ALA A 142 34.77 -25.96 -7.48
N ALA A 143 35.15 -27.08 -6.85
CA ALA A 143 34.30 -28.25 -6.67
C ALA A 143 32.88 -27.87 -6.18
N TYR A 144 31.87 -28.18 -7.00
CA TYR A 144 30.47 -27.94 -6.69
C TYR A 144 30.08 -28.68 -5.40
N LYS A 145 29.70 -27.93 -4.38
CA LYS A 145 29.00 -28.47 -3.20
C LYS A 145 27.51 -28.45 -3.52
N VAL A 146 26.94 -29.61 -3.81
CA VAL A 146 25.49 -29.77 -4.02
C VAL A 146 24.78 -29.38 -2.72
N LEU A 147 24.01 -28.29 -2.77
CA LEU A 147 23.09 -27.94 -1.69
C LEU A 147 21.86 -28.86 -1.77
N PRO A 148 21.22 -29.21 -0.64
CA PRO A 148 20.03 -30.05 -0.65
C PRO A 148 18.89 -29.41 -1.45
N GLU A 149 18.06 -30.25 -2.04
CA GLU A 149 16.88 -29.87 -2.81
C GLU A 149 15.95 -28.98 -1.95
N VAL A 150 15.73 -27.74 -2.39
CA VAL A 150 14.80 -26.81 -1.76
C VAL A 150 13.50 -26.83 -2.56
N VAL A 151 12.48 -27.50 -2.02
CA VAL A 151 11.12 -27.43 -2.55
C VAL A 151 10.49 -26.14 -2.03
N ILE A 152 10.21 -25.20 -2.94
CA ILE A 152 9.48 -23.97 -2.62
C ILE A 152 7.99 -24.27 -2.83
N THR A 153 7.27 -24.50 -1.74
CA THR A 153 5.79 -24.49 -1.73
C THR A 153 5.32 -23.11 -1.28
N ALA A 154 4.72 -22.36 -2.20
CA ALA A 154 3.99 -21.13 -1.87
C ALA A 154 2.51 -21.49 -1.62
N SER A 155 1.98 -21.09 -0.47
CA SER A 155 0.54 -21.11 -0.18
C SER A 155 0.02 -19.69 -0.14
N SER A 156 -0.90 -19.34 -1.03
CA SER A 156 -1.66 -18.09 -0.92
C SER A 156 -2.66 -18.22 0.23
N GLY A 157 -2.40 -17.54 1.35
CA GLY A 157 -3.38 -17.42 2.44
C GLY A 157 -4.66 -16.78 1.89
N GLY A 158 -5.81 -17.37 2.21
CA GLY A 158 -7.10 -17.02 1.61
C GLY A 158 -7.35 -15.52 1.59
N GLY A 159 -7.36 -14.97 0.38
CA GLY A 159 -7.52 -13.53 0.15
C GLY A 159 -8.87 -13.06 0.65
N GLY A 160 -8.90 -11.87 1.25
CA GLY A 160 -10.12 -11.07 1.24
C GLY A 160 -10.64 -11.03 -0.19
N GLY A 161 -11.95 -11.21 -0.40
CA GLY A 161 -12.56 -11.52 -1.71
C GLY A 161 -12.51 -10.41 -2.78
N TYR A 162 -11.39 -9.72 -2.87
CA TYR A 162 -10.99 -8.80 -3.92
C TYR A 162 -10.26 -9.61 -4.99
N SER A 163 -10.82 -9.67 -6.19
CA SER A 163 -10.20 -10.27 -7.35
C SER A 163 -10.33 -9.29 -8.51
N TYR A 164 -9.46 -9.40 -9.52
CA TYR A 164 -9.64 -8.71 -10.79
C TYR A 164 -10.98 -9.07 -11.48
N THR A 165 -11.66 -10.16 -11.07
CA THR A 165 -13.05 -10.46 -11.47
C THR A 165 -14.07 -9.48 -10.92
N SER A 166 -13.77 -8.83 -9.79
CA SER A 166 -14.71 -8.03 -9.01
C SER A 166 -14.26 -6.59 -8.79
N TRP A 167 -13.03 -6.22 -9.18
CA TRP A 167 -12.46 -4.88 -9.01
C TRP A 167 -11.59 -4.45 -10.20
N TYR A 168 -11.75 -3.21 -10.64
CA TYR A 168 -11.06 -2.61 -11.78
C TYR A 168 -10.30 -1.35 -11.40
N SER A 169 -9.06 -1.21 -11.90
CA SER A 169 -8.38 0.09 -11.94
C SER A 169 -8.94 0.91 -13.10
N LEU A 170 -9.92 1.78 -12.82
CA LEU A 170 -10.61 2.52 -13.88
C LEU A 170 -9.69 3.50 -14.62
N GLY A 171 -8.66 4.02 -13.95
CA GLY A 171 -7.62 4.84 -14.58
C GLY A 171 -6.82 4.08 -15.64
N SER A 172 -6.59 2.78 -15.45
CA SER A 172 -5.78 1.96 -16.37
C SER A 172 -6.39 1.85 -17.77
N PHE A 173 -7.72 1.92 -17.90
CA PHE A 173 -8.40 1.93 -19.21
C PHE A 173 -8.12 3.21 -20.04
N PHE A 174 -7.65 4.29 -19.40
CA PHE A 174 -7.25 5.51 -20.10
C PHE A 174 -5.76 5.55 -20.41
N TYR A 175 -4.91 5.06 -19.50
CA TYR A 175 -3.46 5.25 -19.57
C TYR A 175 -2.66 4.00 -19.96
N GLY A 176 -3.28 2.81 -20.01
CA GLY A 176 -2.69 1.60 -20.58
C GLY A 176 -1.57 0.96 -19.77
N SER A 177 -1.51 1.18 -18.45
CA SER A 177 -0.52 0.56 -17.56
C SER A 177 -1.18 -0.10 -16.36
N SER A 178 -0.86 -1.38 -16.17
CA SER A 178 -1.00 -2.11 -14.92
C SER A 178 0.10 -1.65 -13.95
N VAL A 179 -0.19 -0.68 -13.09
CA VAL A 179 0.79 -0.24 -12.09
C VAL A 179 0.82 -1.25 -10.93
N ALA A 180 1.40 -2.42 -11.21
CA ALA A 180 2.13 -3.21 -10.22
C ALA A 180 3.66 -3.02 -10.36
N GLY A 181 4.10 -2.25 -11.37
CA GLY A 181 5.50 -1.91 -11.60
C GLY A 181 5.66 -0.40 -11.85
N GLY A 182 6.44 0.26 -10.99
CA GLY A 182 6.75 1.67 -11.12
C GLY A 182 7.28 2.02 -12.51
N SER A 183 6.50 2.80 -13.26
CA SER A 183 6.98 3.48 -14.46
C SER A 183 6.62 4.96 -14.38
N ASN A 184 7.67 5.70 -14.07
CA ASN A 184 7.85 7.14 -14.04
C ASN A 184 7.01 7.87 -15.12
N SER A 185 5.89 8.47 -14.73
CA SER A 185 5.20 9.45 -15.56
C SER A 185 5.35 10.83 -14.92
N TYR A 186 6.22 11.63 -15.53
CA TYR A 186 6.66 12.99 -15.17
C TYR A 186 5.57 14.07 -15.12
N THR A 187 4.30 13.70 -14.93
CA THR A 187 3.16 14.62 -14.99
C THR A 187 2.27 14.46 -13.77
N GLY A 188 2.80 14.78 -12.57
CA GLY A 188 2.14 15.34 -11.38
C GLY A 188 0.68 15.02 -11.01
N SER A 189 0.07 13.94 -11.51
CA SER A 189 -1.33 13.59 -11.26
C SER A 189 -1.42 12.07 -11.15
N SER A 190 -1.24 11.59 -9.92
CA SER A 190 -1.33 10.18 -9.52
C SER A 190 -2.79 9.70 -9.54
N ILE A 191 -3.34 9.52 -10.74
CA ILE A 191 -4.64 8.84 -10.96
C ILE A 191 -4.48 7.30 -10.82
N SER A 192 -3.24 6.82 -10.68
CA SER A 192 -2.80 5.47 -11.00
C SER A 192 -3.09 4.38 -9.95
N ALA A 193 -3.76 4.70 -8.84
CA ALA A 193 -3.91 3.77 -7.71
C ALA A 193 -5.37 3.51 -7.30
N TYR A 194 -6.38 4.00 -8.03
CA TYR A 194 -7.78 3.85 -7.63
C TYR A 194 -8.47 2.64 -8.28
N TYR A 195 -8.97 1.74 -7.44
CA TYR A 195 -9.75 0.57 -7.83
C TYR A 195 -11.21 0.75 -7.44
N SER A 196 -12.12 0.38 -8.34
CA SER A 196 -13.55 0.35 -8.04
C SER A 196 -14.12 -1.04 -8.29
N SER A 197 -15.12 -1.42 -7.50
CA SER A 197 -15.90 -2.63 -7.69
C SER A 197 -16.46 -2.67 -9.12
N ALA A 198 -16.29 -3.80 -9.80
CA ALA A 198 -16.74 -4.04 -11.17
C ALA A 198 -18.24 -3.78 -11.34
N ASN A 199 -19.05 -4.14 -10.33
CA ASN A 199 -20.50 -3.92 -10.32
C ASN A 199 -20.93 -2.62 -9.62
N GLY A 200 -19.97 -1.84 -9.10
CA GLY A 200 -20.21 -0.59 -8.38
C GLY A 200 -20.93 -0.74 -7.03
N SER A 201 -21.00 -1.95 -6.47
CA SER A 201 -21.41 -2.18 -5.08
C SER A 201 -20.22 -1.86 -4.16
N SER A 202 -20.37 -0.82 -3.34
CA SER A 202 -19.36 -0.41 -2.34
C SER A 202 -19.36 -1.29 -1.07
N SER A 203 -20.14 -2.37 -1.03
CA SER A 203 -20.22 -3.25 0.13
C SER A 203 -19.05 -4.24 0.18
N THR A 204 -18.27 -4.17 1.26
CA THR A 204 -17.15 -5.04 1.64
C THR A 204 -17.55 -6.49 1.95
N SER A 205 -18.57 -7.04 1.28
CA SER A 205 -19.04 -8.41 1.50
C SER A 205 -18.80 -9.21 0.23
N ALA A 206 -17.70 -9.96 0.23
CA ALA A 206 -17.53 -11.14 -0.59
C ALA A 206 -18.60 -12.16 -0.17
N GLY A 207 -19.78 -12.01 -0.73
CA GLY A 207 -20.92 -12.87 -0.50
C GLY A 207 -21.94 -12.51 -1.56
N GLY A 208 -22.10 -13.39 -2.55
CA GLY A 208 -23.06 -13.26 -3.64
C GLY A 208 -24.48 -13.09 -3.08
N GLY A 209 -24.84 -11.85 -2.82
CA GLY A 209 -26.17 -11.43 -2.46
C GLY A 209 -26.60 -10.44 -3.51
N ASN A 210 -27.55 -10.85 -4.36
CA ASN A 210 -28.29 -9.94 -5.23
C ASN A 210 -28.82 -8.79 -4.36
N ALA A 211 -28.14 -7.64 -4.38
CA ALA A 211 -28.64 -6.43 -3.78
C ALA A 211 -29.94 -6.10 -4.51
N LYS A 212 -31.07 -6.34 -3.84
CA LYS A 212 -32.39 -6.05 -4.39
C LYS A 212 -32.43 -4.57 -4.75
N HIS A 213 -32.64 -4.33 -6.04
CA HIS A 213 -32.85 -3.02 -6.64
C HIS A 213 -34.01 -2.29 -5.94
N GLU A 214 -33.69 -1.31 -5.10
CA GLU A 214 -34.64 -0.24 -4.82
C GLU A 214 -34.53 0.79 -5.95
N THR A 215 -35.44 0.67 -6.90
CA THR A 215 -35.69 1.66 -7.96
C THR A 215 -36.20 2.95 -7.32
N LYS A 216 -35.31 3.91 -7.09
CA LYS A 216 -35.69 5.32 -7.04
C LYS A 216 -35.09 6.01 -8.26
N ASP A 217 -35.99 6.60 -9.04
CA ASP A 217 -35.74 7.19 -10.35
C ASP A 217 -34.64 8.27 -10.32
N ASN A 218 -33.79 8.27 -11.35
CA ASN A 218 -32.87 9.34 -11.76
C ASN A 218 -31.69 9.71 -10.83
N TYR A 219 -31.27 8.85 -9.91
CA TYR A 219 -30.06 9.10 -9.11
C TYR A 219 -28.85 8.34 -9.66
N ILE A 220 -27.80 9.07 -10.06
CA ILE A 220 -26.49 8.48 -10.40
C ILE A 220 -25.89 7.91 -9.11
N ARG A 221 -25.56 6.62 -9.10
CA ARG A 221 -24.99 5.97 -7.91
C ARG A 221 -23.56 6.44 -7.71
N GLU A 222 -23.20 6.82 -6.50
CA GLU A 222 -21.82 7.11 -6.15
C GLU A 222 -21.15 5.85 -5.58
N ASP A 223 -20.04 5.43 -6.16
CA ASP A 223 -19.16 4.42 -5.58
C ASP A 223 -17.95 5.08 -4.91
N LYS A 224 -17.43 4.41 -3.89
CA LYS A 224 -16.22 4.83 -3.19
C LYS A 224 -15.06 4.01 -3.73
N PRO A 225 -14.15 4.59 -4.53
CA PRO A 225 -12.98 3.85 -4.99
C PRO A 225 -12.09 3.52 -3.79
N MET A 226 -11.41 2.38 -3.87
CA MET A 226 -10.30 2.03 -3.00
C MET A 226 -9.03 2.63 -3.58
N LEU A 227 -8.29 3.39 -2.76
CA LEU A 227 -6.93 3.79 -3.11
C LEU A 227 -6.00 2.65 -2.71
N VAL A 228 -5.19 2.19 -3.66
CA VAL A 228 -4.08 1.28 -3.41
C VAL A 228 -2.81 2.10 -3.25
N ASP A 229 -2.64 2.65 -2.05
CA ASP A 229 -1.44 3.39 -1.69
C ASP A 229 -0.33 2.40 -1.36
N PHE A 230 0.59 2.12 -2.27
CA PHE A 230 1.75 1.31 -1.88
C PHE A 230 2.68 2.20 -1.07
N GLU A 231 3.04 1.78 0.14
CA GLU A 231 4.19 2.37 0.85
C GLU A 231 5.44 2.03 0.04
N LEU A 232 5.76 2.93 -0.91
CA LEU A 232 6.88 2.77 -1.81
C LEU A 232 8.17 2.72 -1.01
N LEU A 233 9.19 2.07 -1.59
CA LEU A 233 10.57 2.13 -1.09
C LEU A 233 10.87 3.56 -0.63
N PRO A 234 11.46 3.76 0.55
CA PRO A 234 11.74 5.11 1.03
C PRO A 234 12.55 5.87 -0.02
N GLU A 235 12.00 7.00 -0.48
CA GLU A 235 12.62 7.80 -1.56
C GLU A 235 13.99 8.35 -1.15
N ASP A 236 14.19 8.59 0.16
CA ASP A 236 15.40 9.17 0.74
C ASP A 236 16.10 8.20 1.71
N VAL A 237 16.72 7.14 1.18
CA VAL A 237 17.60 6.28 1.98
C VAL A 237 18.81 7.08 2.48
N ILE A 238 19.07 7.03 3.79
CA ILE A 238 20.11 7.82 4.45
C ILE A 238 21.29 6.96 4.93
N ASP A 239 22.49 7.55 4.92
CA ASP A 239 23.61 7.07 5.73
C ASP A 239 23.43 7.58 7.16
N VAL A 240 23.10 6.66 8.08
CA VAL A 240 22.86 6.96 9.51
C VAL A 240 24.04 7.68 10.17
N ASN A 241 25.29 7.38 9.80
CA ASN A 241 26.44 8.02 10.41
C ASN A 241 26.56 9.48 9.97
N ILE A 242 26.35 9.75 8.68
CA ILE A 242 26.38 11.11 8.13
C ILE A 242 25.19 11.92 8.67
N TYR A 243 24.01 11.32 8.66
CA TYR A 243 22.76 11.96 9.08
C TYR A 243 22.74 12.34 10.56
N LEU A 244 23.25 11.48 11.46
CA LEU A 244 23.27 11.75 12.90
C LEU A 244 24.48 12.56 13.36
N ARG A 245 25.53 12.71 12.54
CA ARG A 245 26.71 13.53 12.88
C ARG A 245 26.37 14.99 13.13
N CYS A 246 25.25 15.47 12.60
CA CYS A 246 24.73 16.81 12.86
C CYS A 246 24.70 17.15 14.35
N PHE A 247 24.31 16.22 15.22
CA PHE A 247 24.20 16.46 16.66
C PHE A 247 25.53 16.78 17.35
N ASP A 248 26.66 16.40 16.76
CA ASP A 248 28.02 16.70 17.25
C ASP A 248 28.40 18.18 17.01
N LEU A 249 27.69 18.89 16.13
CA LEU A 249 27.92 20.30 15.83
C LEU A 249 27.41 21.24 16.93
N LEU A 250 26.57 20.75 17.84
CA LEU A 250 26.03 21.53 18.96
C LEU A 250 26.70 21.11 20.28
N PRO A 251 27.04 22.05 21.18
CA PRO A 251 27.62 21.70 22.47
C PRO A 251 26.58 21.00 23.37
N ASP A 252 27.03 20.05 24.17
CA ASP A 252 26.19 19.30 25.12
C ASP A 252 25.80 20.14 26.35
N ALA A 253 26.71 20.99 26.82
CA ALA A 253 26.49 21.81 28.00
C ALA A 253 25.30 22.77 27.79
N GLY A 254 24.26 22.62 28.61
CA GLY A 254 23.05 23.43 28.53
C GLY A 254 22.14 23.10 27.33
N ALA A 255 22.40 22.02 26.60
CA ALA A 255 21.56 21.61 25.49
C ALA A 255 20.18 21.12 25.97
N ASN A 256 19.14 21.47 25.22
CA ASN A 256 17.82 20.89 25.38
C ASN A 256 17.63 19.79 24.33
N CYS A 257 17.47 18.55 24.79
CA CYS A 257 17.33 17.39 23.92
C CYS A 257 15.96 16.75 24.08
N SER A 258 15.41 16.23 22.99
CA SER A 258 14.18 15.44 23.02
C SER A 258 14.20 14.29 22.05
N ILE A 259 13.48 13.24 22.38
CA ILE A 259 13.12 12.14 21.48
C ILE A 259 11.60 12.03 21.45
N GLU A 260 11.03 11.77 20.29
CA GLU A 260 9.59 11.61 20.11
C GLU A 260 9.33 10.38 19.23
N LEU A 261 8.53 9.46 19.76
CA LEU A 261 8.06 8.27 19.06
C LEU A 261 6.79 8.63 18.30
N PHE A 262 6.74 8.36 17.01
CA PHE A 262 5.58 8.55 16.15
C PHE A 262 5.03 7.22 15.68
N THR A 263 3.72 7.14 15.56
CA THR A 263 3.04 6.02 14.92
C THR A 263 2.00 6.51 13.93
N ASP A 264 2.07 5.92 12.75
CA ASP A 264 1.13 6.01 11.65
C ASP A 264 0.40 4.66 11.55
N ILE A 265 -0.91 4.65 11.76
CA ILE A 265 -1.72 3.43 11.68
C ILE A 265 -2.11 3.20 10.21
N PRO A 266 -2.30 1.94 9.77
CA PRO A 266 -2.55 1.64 8.37
C PRO A 266 -3.74 2.38 7.77
N VAL A 267 -4.81 2.52 8.56
CA VAL A 267 -6.04 3.15 8.12
C VAL A 267 -6.38 4.29 9.07
N ASP A 268 -6.24 5.51 8.58
CA ASP A 268 -6.66 6.73 9.27
C ASP A 268 -8.06 6.59 9.88
N GLY A 269 -8.17 6.93 11.16
CA GLY A 269 -9.43 6.89 11.90
C GLY A 269 -10.00 5.49 12.18
N LYS A 270 -9.35 4.40 11.74
CA LYS A 270 -9.71 3.01 12.07
C LYS A 270 -8.57 2.30 12.81
N PRO A 271 -8.33 2.65 14.08
CA PRO A 271 -7.19 2.14 14.86
C PRO A 271 -7.20 0.64 15.17
N MET A 272 -8.30 -0.06 14.85
CA MET A 272 -8.41 -1.51 14.97
C MET A 272 -8.09 -2.24 13.65
N ALA A 273 -7.83 -1.51 12.56
CA ALA A 273 -7.33 -2.09 11.32
C ALA A 273 -5.83 -2.37 11.49
N GLY A 274 -5.48 -3.62 11.78
CA GLY A 274 -4.09 -4.10 11.93
C GLY A 274 -3.31 -4.16 10.62
N PHE A 275 -3.99 -3.94 9.51
CA PHE A 275 -3.43 -3.92 8.18
C PHE A 275 -4.42 -3.18 7.29
N ASP A 276 -3.93 -2.30 6.44
CA ASP A 276 -4.78 -1.72 5.42
C ASP A 276 -4.64 -2.59 4.18
N VAL A 277 -5.65 -3.43 3.93
CA VAL A 277 -5.72 -4.25 2.71
C VAL A 277 -5.84 -3.41 1.45
N GLN A 278 -6.20 -2.13 1.56
CA GLN A 278 -6.26 -1.19 0.45
C GLN A 278 -4.85 -0.73 0.09
N THR A 279 -4.00 -0.38 1.07
CA THR A 279 -2.65 0.18 0.84
C THR A 279 -1.53 -0.88 0.94
N GLY A 280 -1.83 -2.06 1.47
CA GLY A 280 -0.83 -3.08 1.75
C GLY A 280 0.19 -2.67 2.83
N SER A 281 -0.06 -1.56 3.54
CA SER A 281 0.81 -1.08 4.60
C SER A 281 0.36 -1.63 5.96
N PRO A 282 1.28 -2.14 6.79
CA PRO A 282 1.03 -2.43 8.21
C PRO A 282 1.09 -1.16 9.07
N GLY A 283 1.19 0.03 8.46
CA GLY A 283 1.48 1.30 9.11
C GLY A 283 2.97 1.48 9.36
N HIS A 284 3.35 2.61 9.97
CA HIS A 284 4.74 2.92 10.25
C HIS A 284 4.98 3.42 11.68
N THR A 285 6.17 3.17 12.22
CA THR A 285 6.64 3.74 13.49
C THR A 285 8.05 4.28 13.30
N PHE A 286 8.27 5.52 13.68
CA PHE A 286 9.54 6.22 13.48
C PHE A 286 9.85 7.15 14.65
N LEU A 287 11.06 7.72 14.64
CA LEU A 287 11.57 8.59 15.71
C LEU A 287 11.91 9.97 15.18
N GLN A 288 11.58 11.00 15.95
CA GLN A 288 12.18 12.32 15.81
C GLN A 288 13.11 12.58 16.98
N ILE A 289 14.32 13.04 16.69
CA ILE A 289 15.32 13.40 17.69
C ILE A 289 15.65 14.87 17.51
N SER A 290 15.73 15.63 18.60
CA SER A 290 16.11 17.04 18.56
C SER A 290 17.17 17.36 19.60
N LYS A 291 18.08 18.27 19.24
CA LYS A 291 19.03 18.94 20.13
C LYS A 291 19.02 20.42 19.81
N SER A 292 18.85 21.28 20.81
CA SER A 292 19.04 22.71 20.66
C SER A 292 20.03 23.25 21.68
N SER A 293 20.89 24.15 21.23
CA SER A 293 21.88 24.82 22.06
C SER A 293 22.27 26.16 21.42
N ASN A 294 22.44 27.20 22.23
CA ASN A 294 22.84 28.55 21.78
C ASN A 294 21.98 29.12 20.63
N GLY A 295 20.67 28.85 20.64
CA GLY A 295 19.73 29.32 19.61
C GLY A 295 19.75 28.54 18.29
N GLN A 296 20.66 27.57 18.14
CA GLN A 296 20.65 26.61 17.04
C GLN A 296 19.87 25.36 17.43
N ARG A 297 19.26 24.70 16.44
CA ARG A 297 18.50 23.46 16.62
C ARG A 297 18.77 22.50 15.47
N ILE A 298 18.96 21.25 15.81
CA ILE A 298 19.01 20.12 14.89
C ILE A 298 17.86 19.19 15.24
N THR A 299 17.09 18.82 14.23
CA THR A 299 16.00 17.84 14.30
C THR A 299 16.25 16.81 13.24
N GLN A 300 16.11 15.52 13.54
CA GLN A 300 16.20 14.45 12.56
C GLN A 300 15.04 13.47 12.77
N ASN A 301 14.32 13.16 11.70
CA ASN A 301 13.30 12.12 11.66
C ASN A 301 13.91 10.86 11.02
N ILE A 302 13.75 9.70 11.63
CA ILE A 302 14.37 8.46 11.16
C ILE A 302 13.44 7.26 11.31
N GLY A 303 13.20 6.59 10.20
CA GLY A 303 12.44 5.34 10.11
C GLY A 303 13.31 4.17 9.66
N PHE A 304 12.84 2.96 9.96
CA PHE A 304 13.49 1.72 9.57
C PHE A 304 12.56 0.90 8.67
N TYR A 305 13.06 0.53 7.50
CA TYR A 305 12.28 -0.04 6.41
C TYR A 305 12.91 -1.31 5.87
N PRO A 306 12.13 -2.21 5.25
CA PRO A 306 12.71 -3.26 4.42
C PRO A 306 13.36 -2.67 3.17
N ALA A 307 14.55 -3.14 2.81
CA ALA A 307 15.20 -2.79 1.54
C ALA A 307 14.43 -3.32 0.32
N SER A 308 13.51 -4.27 0.53
CA SER A 308 12.66 -4.86 -0.50
C SER A 308 11.28 -5.19 0.10
N PRO A 309 10.34 -4.24 0.13
CA PRO A 309 9.03 -4.39 0.78
C PRO A 309 8.25 -5.63 0.32
N PHE A 310 8.29 -5.96 -0.97
CA PHE A 310 7.58 -7.14 -1.46
C PHE A 310 8.16 -8.46 -0.92
N LYS A 311 9.46 -8.52 -0.60
CA LYS A 311 10.08 -9.73 -0.06
C LYS A 311 9.65 -10.02 1.36
N THR A 312 9.31 -9.02 2.19
CA THR A 312 8.84 -9.26 3.57
C THR A 312 7.50 -9.99 3.60
N LEU A 313 6.69 -9.88 2.54
CA LEU A 313 5.41 -10.59 2.42
C LEU A 313 5.55 -12.03 1.90
N LEU A 314 6.72 -12.39 1.38
CA LEU A 314 6.97 -13.68 0.73
C LEU A 314 7.92 -14.59 1.51
N THR A 315 8.47 -14.12 2.63
CA THR A 315 9.40 -14.88 3.46
C THR A 315 9.25 -14.52 4.93
N THR A 316 9.40 -15.52 5.80
CA THR A 316 9.50 -15.34 7.26
C THR A 316 10.95 -15.22 7.72
N ALA A 317 11.88 -14.99 6.80
CA ALA A 317 13.30 -14.83 7.09
C ALA A 317 13.69 -13.35 7.04
N PRO A 318 14.57 -12.87 7.93
CA PRO A 318 15.02 -11.48 7.91
C PRO A 318 15.65 -11.11 6.56
N ILE A 319 15.22 -9.99 6.01
CA ILE A 319 15.81 -9.40 4.81
C ILE A 319 16.69 -8.20 5.17
N ASP A 320 17.39 -7.63 4.20
CA ASP A 320 18.11 -6.38 4.43
C ASP A 320 17.13 -5.25 4.75
N GLY A 321 17.48 -4.44 5.75
CA GLY A 321 16.79 -3.22 6.10
C GLY A 321 17.53 -1.98 5.62
N VAL A 322 16.83 -0.85 5.54
CA VAL A 322 17.37 0.48 5.23
C VAL A 322 16.81 1.51 6.19
N PHE A 323 17.52 2.62 6.34
CA PHE A 323 17.04 3.78 7.10
C PHE A 323 16.68 4.90 6.14
N ALA A 324 15.64 5.64 6.47
CA ALA A 324 15.17 6.77 5.67
C ALA A 324 14.85 7.98 6.56
N ASP A 325 14.85 9.15 5.94
CA ASP A 325 14.37 10.37 6.57
C ASP A 325 12.83 10.43 6.52
N ASN A 326 12.21 10.50 7.70
CA ASN A 326 10.75 10.59 7.85
C ASN A 326 10.26 12.04 8.04
N GLN A 327 10.98 13.02 7.49
CA GLN A 327 10.50 14.40 7.51
C GLN A 327 9.12 14.52 6.88
N TYR A 328 8.24 15.29 7.52
CA TYR A 328 6.85 15.46 7.08
C TYR A 328 6.03 14.17 6.98
N HIS A 329 6.52 13.04 7.52
CA HIS A 329 5.77 11.81 7.53
C HIS A 329 4.52 11.97 8.38
N GLU A 330 3.43 11.38 7.91
CA GLU A 330 2.17 11.33 8.60
C GLU A 330 2.26 10.55 9.93
N PHE A 331 1.42 10.90 10.89
CA PHE A 331 1.23 10.15 12.12
C PHE A 331 -0.17 10.34 12.73
N ASN A 332 -0.63 9.37 13.50
CA ASN A 332 -1.90 9.43 14.24
C ASN A 332 -1.73 9.47 15.76
N ALA A 333 -0.55 9.12 16.28
CA ALA A 333 -0.18 9.41 17.65
C ALA A 333 1.33 9.63 17.80
N SER A 334 1.73 10.43 18.78
CA SER A 334 3.12 10.56 19.18
C SER A 334 3.29 10.62 20.70
N LEU A 335 4.47 10.24 21.19
CA LEU A 335 4.89 10.40 22.58
C LEU A 335 6.27 11.04 22.65
N LYS A 336 6.32 12.23 23.24
CA LYS A 336 7.55 13.02 23.38
C LYS A 336 8.20 12.86 24.75
N MET A 337 9.52 12.86 24.78
CA MET A 337 10.32 12.93 26.01
C MET A 337 11.40 13.97 25.89
N THR A 338 11.61 14.73 26.96
CA THR A 338 12.85 15.46 27.18
C THR A 338 13.91 14.49 27.71
N ILE A 339 15.11 14.55 27.17
CA ILE A 339 16.24 13.69 27.55
C ILE A 339 17.49 14.56 27.78
N SER A 340 18.47 14.03 28.52
CA SER A 340 19.78 14.68 28.66
C SER A 340 20.63 14.51 27.39
N ALA A 341 21.73 15.27 27.27
CA ALA A 341 22.68 15.11 26.18
C ALA A 341 23.35 13.72 26.21
N GLU A 342 23.62 13.18 27.39
CA GLU A 342 24.16 11.83 27.58
C GLU A 342 23.16 10.76 27.11
N GLN A 343 21.87 10.94 27.42
CA GLN A 343 20.82 10.06 26.92
C GLN A 343 20.65 10.16 25.39
N LEU A 344 20.76 11.36 24.83
CA LEU A 344 20.78 11.55 23.38
C LEU A 344 21.93 10.77 22.72
N LYS A 345 23.11 10.76 23.34
CA LYS A 345 24.23 9.94 22.85
C LYS A 345 23.91 8.45 22.87
N ILE A 346 23.26 7.95 23.92
CA ILE A 346 22.78 6.56 23.98
C ILE A 346 21.82 6.26 22.83
N VAL A 347 20.85 7.14 22.57
CA VAL A 347 19.92 7.02 21.43
C VAL A 347 20.67 6.92 20.11
N ILE A 348 21.61 7.85 19.84
CA ILE A 348 22.41 7.87 18.61
C ILE A 348 23.24 6.58 18.47
N ASP A 349 23.87 6.12 19.55
CA ASP A 349 24.69 4.91 19.56
C ASP A 349 23.85 3.64 19.31
N GLN A 350 22.61 3.58 19.81
CA GLN A 350 21.70 2.46 19.51
C GLN A 350 21.28 2.45 18.04
N ILE A 351 20.93 3.60 17.46
CA ILE A 351 20.58 3.68 16.04
C ILE A 351 21.77 3.25 15.17
N LYS A 352 22.97 3.79 15.45
CA LYS A 352 24.21 3.42 14.74
C LYS A 352 24.54 1.93 14.90
N ARG A 353 24.20 1.30 16.03
CA ARG A 353 24.40 -0.14 16.24
C ARG A 353 23.53 -0.97 15.32
N VAL A 354 22.23 -0.65 15.21
CA VAL A 354 21.31 -1.34 14.30
C VAL A 354 21.74 -1.14 12.84
N ALA A 355 22.18 0.08 12.49
CA ALA A 355 22.63 0.42 11.15
C ALA A 355 23.91 -0.31 10.67
N ARG A 356 24.68 -0.97 11.55
CA ARG A 356 25.85 -1.77 11.15
C ARG A 356 25.46 -3.06 10.42
N TYR A 357 24.29 -3.62 10.76
CA TYR A 357 23.78 -4.83 10.15
C TYR A 357 22.25 -4.77 10.14
N PRO A 358 21.68 -3.91 9.28
CA PRO A 358 20.25 -3.66 9.26
C PRO A 358 19.54 -4.89 8.70
N LYS A 359 18.86 -5.63 9.59
CA LYS A 359 18.00 -6.75 9.21
C LYS A 359 16.57 -6.42 9.59
N TYR A 360 15.70 -6.48 8.61
CA TYR A 360 14.27 -6.22 8.76
C TYR A 360 13.53 -7.53 8.70
N ASP A 361 12.70 -7.78 9.70
CA ASP A 361 11.76 -8.88 9.75
C ASP A 361 10.41 -8.34 10.20
N ILE A 362 9.37 -8.55 9.40
CA ILE A 362 8.05 -7.99 9.69
C ILE A 362 7.47 -8.52 11.02
N ASP A 363 7.90 -9.73 11.44
CA ASP A 363 7.37 -10.45 12.60
C ASP A 363 8.21 -10.22 13.86
N ASP A 364 9.54 -10.26 13.70
CA ASP A 364 10.47 -10.31 14.83
C ASP A 364 11.25 -9.01 15.05
N TYR A 365 11.47 -8.21 14.00
CA TYR A 365 12.23 -6.97 14.11
C TYR A 365 11.91 -5.97 12.98
N ASN A 366 10.84 -5.21 13.17
CA ASN A 366 10.30 -4.28 12.17
C ASN A 366 10.51 -2.80 12.57
N CYS A 367 9.81 -1.87 11.90
CA CYS A 367 9.89 -0.44 12.18
C CYS A 367 9.53 -0.09 13.64
N THR A 368 8.52 -0.77 14.20
CA THR A 368 8.07 -0.59 15.58
C THR A 368 9.07 -1.15 16.58
N ASP A 369 9.66 -2.32 16.32
CA ASP A 369 10.71 -2.87 17.19
C ASP A 369 11.93 -1.96 17.26
N PHE A 370 12.40 -1.47 16.11
CA PHE A 370 13.50 -0.51 16.04
C PHE A 370 13.18 0.74 16.88
N ALA A 371 12.02 1.35 16.64
CA ALA A 371 11.66 2.61 17.28
C ALA A 371 11.46 2.43 18.79
N LEU A 372 10.79 1.36 19.23
CA LEU A 372 10.60 1.05 20.64
C LEU A 372 11.92 0.70 21.34
N ASN A 373 12.80 -0.06 20.71
CA ASN A 373 14.11 -0.41 21.28
C ASN A 373 14.93 0.86 21.58
N VAL A 374 15.05 1.74 20.58
CA VAL A 374 15.78 3.00 20.72
C VAL A 374 15.10 3.92 21.74
N PHE A 375 13.77 4.09 21.66
CA PHE A 375 13.02 4.95 22.57
C PHE A 375 13.10 4.47 24.03
N ASN A 376 12.97 3.16 24.25
CA ASN A 376 13.05 2.56 25.58
C ASN A 376 14.48 2.49 26.14
N SER A 377 15.52 2.60 25.30
CA SER A 377 16.93 2.58 25.75
C SER A 377 17.29 3.66 26.77
N VAL A 378 16.48 4.72 26.85
CA VAL A 378 16.64 5.84 27.80
C VAL A 378 15.51 5.94 28.82
N ARG A 379 14.57 4.97 28.85
CA ARG A 379 13.42 4.93 29.77
C ARG A 379 13.72 3.97 30.93
N GLY A 380 14.36 4.48 31.98
CA GLY A 380 14.81 3.64 33.10
C GLY A 380 13.71 2.97 33.94
N ILE A 381 12.54 3.61 34.15
CA ILE A 381 11.50 3.15 35.10
C ILE A 381 10.10 3.03 34.46
N ASN A 382 9.92 3.53 33.23
CA ASN A 382 8.63 3.52 32.53
C ASN A 382 8.81 3.00 31.09
N ILE A 383 9.27 1.76 30.93
CA ILE A 383 9.38 1.14 29.60
C ILE A 383 8.02 1.18 28.92
N LEU A 384 7.98 1.66 27.68
CA LEU A 384 6.76 1.66 26.87
C LEU A 384 6.56 0.25 26.32
N GLU A 385 5.66 -0.49 26.96
CA GLU A 385 5.18 -1.80 26.49
C GLU A 385 3.85 -1.62 25.74
N ILE A 386 3.78 -2.20 24.54
CA ILE A 386 2.61 -2.14 23.68
C ILE A 386 1.92 -3.50 23.62
N PRO A 387 0.59 -3.54 23.39
CA PRO A 387 -0.05 -4.80 23.04
C PRO A 387 0.53 -5.32 21.72
N LYS A 388 0.89 -6.60 21.70
CA LYS A 388 1.27 -7.31 20.48
C LYS A 388 0.03 -7.68 19.69
N LEU A 389 0.09 -7.50 18.38
CA LEU A 389 -1.03 -7.74 17.48
C LEU A 389 -0.58 -8.65 16.34
N ASP A 390 -1.50 -9.49 15.86
CA ASP A 390 -1.24 -10.35 14.72
C ASP A 390 -1.24 -9.51 13.45
N ILE A 391 -0.13 -9.56 12.72
CA ILE A 391 -0.07 -9.02 11.36
C ILE A 391 -0.64 -10.10 10.43
N PRO A 392 -1.64 -9.80 9.57
CA PRO A 392 -2.17 -10.79 8.66
C PRO A 392 -1.06 -11.46 7.83
N GLN A 393 -1.17 -12.77 7.64
CA GLN A 393 -0.24 -13.62 6.87
C GLN A 393 1.12 -13.90 7.53
N THR A 394 1.30 -13.45 8.77
CA THR A 394 2.49 -13.74 9.56
C THR A 394 2.31 -14.99 10.42
N MET A 395 3.39 -15.69 10.75
CA MET A 395 3.34 -16.97 11.47
C MET A 395 3.68 -16.84 12.96
N ASN A 396 3.79 -15.62 13.50
CA ASN A 396 4.18 -15.42 14.91
C ASN A 396 3.01 -15.75 15.86
N PRO A 397 3.08 -16.85 16.65
CA PRO A 397 1.97 -17.26 17.51
C PRO A 397 1.78 -16.37 18.75
N TYR A 398 2.67 -15.39 18.98
CA TYR A 398 2.64 -14.47 20.12
C TYR A 398 2.30 -13.02 19.73
N GLY A 399 2.01 -12.77 18.45
CA GLY A 399 1.81 -11.45 17.88
C GLY A 399 3.11 -10.65 17.74
N SER A 400 3.06 -9.61 16.91
CA SER A 400 4.19 -8.73 16.60
C SER A 400 4.02 -7.37 17.25
N ASN A 401 5.12 -6.62 17.41
CA ASN A 401 5.05 -5.21 17.74
C ASN A 401 4.61 -4.45 16.48
N THR A 402 3.56 -3.65 16.59
CA THR A 402 2.99 -2.97 15.43
C THR A 402 2.69 -1.49 15.71
N PRO A 403 2.56 -0.64 14.67
CA PRO A 403 2.15 0.74 14.83
C PRO A 403 0.80 0.90 15.55
N GLN A 404 -0.16 0.03 15.25
CA GLN A 404 -1.46 0.03 15.94
C GLN A 404 -1.29 -0.30 17.42
N GLY A 405 -0.39 -1.22 17.78
CA GLY A 405 -0.06 -1.48 19.18
C GLY A 405 0.45 -0.22 19.90
N VAL A 406 1.33 0.55 19.26
CA VAL A 406 1.78 1.86 19.77
C VAL A 406 0.60 2.81 19.92
N TYR A 407 -0.22 2.99 18.88
CA TYR A 407 -1.37 3.90 18.91
C TYR A 407 -2.35 3.55 20.03
N LEU A 408 -2.72 2.28 20.16
CA LEU A 408 -3.64 1.80 21.19
C LEU A 408 -3.07 2.06 22.58
N LYS A 409 -1.77 1.84 22.77
CA LYS A 409 -1.11 2.11 24.05
C LYS A 409 -1.11 3.60 24.39
N LEU A 410 -0.75 4.47 23.45
CA LEU A 410 -0.73 5.91 23.67
C LEU A 410 -2.14 6.47 23.91
N LYS A 411 -3.14 5.96 23.19
CA LYS A 411 -4.56 6.31 23.41
C LYS A 411 -5.04 5.89 24.80
N GLU A 412 -4.69 4.68 25.24
CA GLU A 412 -4.98 4.22 26.60
C GLU A 412 -4.34 5.15 27.63
N MET A 413 -3.03 5.40 27.51
CA MET A 413 -2.26 6.28 28.41
C MET A 413 -2.83 7.70 28.48
N LYS A 414 -3.30 8.25 27.35
CA LYS A 414 -3.96 9.55 27.29
C LYS A 414 -5.33 9.52 27.99
N SER A 415 -6.16 8.53 27.69
CA SER A 415 -7.51 8.40 28.27
C SER A 415 -7.51 8.14 29.78
N LYS A 416 -6.51 7.44 30.30
CA LYS A 416 -6.33 7.15 31.72
C LYS A 416 -5.63 8.28 32.48
N ASN A 417 -5.30 9.37 31.79
CA ASN A 417 -4.55 10.49 32.33
C ASN A 417 -3.26 10.03 33.05
N SER A 418 -2.49 9.17 32.37
CA SER A 418 -1.18 8.73 32.87
C SER A 418 -0.25 9.92 33.12
N THR A 419 0.85 9.70 33.84
CA THR A 419 1.86 10.74 34.12
C THR A 419 2.46 11.36 32.85
N GLU A 420 2.46 10.63 31.74
CA GLU A 420 2.96 11.08 30.43
C GLU A 420 1.85 11.56 29.49
N ALA A 421 0.59 11.61 29.94
CA ALA A 421 -0.54 12.01 29.10
C ALA A 421 -0.34 13.38 28.45
N ASN A 422 0.30 14.33 29.14
CA ASN A 422 0.59 15.66 28.59
C ASN A 422 1.63 15.65 27.46
N ASN A 423 2.45 14.60 27.38
CA ASN A 423 3.46 14.43 26.35
C ASN A 423 2.97 13.62 25.14
N ILE A 424 1.73 13.12 25.20
CA ILE A 424 1.11 12.36 24.11
C ILE A 424 0.29 13.30 23.23
N THR A 425 0.51 13.23 21.92
CA THR A 425 -0.28 13.95 20.91
C THR A 425 -1.13 12.95 20.12
N ILE A 426 -2.43 13.24 19.99
CA ILE A 426 -3.36 12.50 19.11
C ILE A 426 -4.16 13.57 18.33
N PRO A 427 -3.78 13.88 17.08
CA PRO A 427 -4.31 15.01 16.31
C PRO A 427 -5.76 14.82 15.82
N GLY A 428 -6.42 13.70 16.16
CA GLY A 428 -7.79 13.40 15.80
C GLY A 428 -7.89 12.58 14.51
N ALA A 429 -7.54 13.21 13.37
CA ALA A 429 -7.39 12.51 12.09
C ALA A 429 -5.93 12.12 11.86
N LYS A 430 -5.08 13.11 11.62
CA LYS A 430 -3.64 12.96 11.38
C LYS A 430 -2.84 14.21 11.67
N GLY A 431 -1.56 14.04 11.89
CA GLY A 431 -0.56 15.10 12.00
C GLY A 431 0.63 14.77 11.10
N TYR A 432 1.58 15.70 11.00
CA TYR A 432 2.79 15.51 10.20
C TYR A 432 4.02 15.84 11.04
N ALA A 433 5.05 15.00 10.91
CA ALA A 433 6.33 15.23 11.55
C ALA A 433 6.98 16.54 11.06
N GLY A 434 7.88 17.08 11.86
CA GLY A 434 8.62 18.29 11.50
C GLY A 434 9.62 18.04 10.38
N GLN A 435 10.23 19.12 9.91
CA GLN A 435 11.35 19.07 8.97
C GLN A 435 12.60 18.50 9.64
N SER A 436 13.33 17.64 8.94
CA SER A 436 14.66 17.21 9.32
C SER A 436 15.73 18.23 8.92
N HIS A 437 16.86 18.23 9.60
CA HIS A 437 18.01 19.05 9.19
C HIS A 437 18.62 18.53 7.90
N GLY A 438 18.50 17.22 7.64
CA GLY A 438 19.12 16.53 6.52
C GLY A 438 20.54 16.05 6.85
N SER A 439 21.24 15.52 5.85
CA SER A 439 22.59 14.99 6.02
C SER A 439 23.63 16.08 6.27
N CYS A 440 24.51 15.88 7.26
CA CYS A 440 25.63 16.79 7.52
C CYS A 440 26.90 16.28 6.85
N ASN A 441 27.38 16.98 5.82
CA ASN A 441 28.63 16.69 5.09
C ASN A 441 29.88 17.24 5.76
#